data_AF-A0A7Y5F5R9-F1
#
_entry.id   AF-A0A7Y5F5R9-F1
#
_cell.length_a   1.000
_cell.length_b   1.000
_cell.length_c   1.000
_cell.angle_alpha   90.00
_cell.angle_beta   90.00
_cell.angle_gamma   90.00
#
_symmetry.space_group_name_H-M   'P 1'
#
loop_
_entity.id
_entity.type
_entity.pdbx_description
1 polymer ?
#
loop_
_entity_poly.entity_id
_entity_poly.type
_entity_poly.pdbx_seq_one_letter_code
_entity_poly.pdbx_strand_id
1 'polypeptide(L)'
;MPWTKLSASGAELTSWSTSTKGAIESLTRTLALEYASQGIAFNVIHPPLTRTPSAAGFGIPPEMMADPESVGRGLANLIGKTNPVLTVGLVNSIQLWTAYHFRVQMGQMMAMLAHKARNNQNSQ
;
A
#
# COMPACT_ATOMS: atom_id res chain seq x y z
N MET A 1 6.33 28.16 18.24
CA MET A 1 5.69 27.62 17.02
C MET A 1 5.44 26.13 17.23
N PRO A 2 4.22 25.69 17.54
CA PRO A 2 3.93 24.28 17.73
C PRO A 2 3.30 23.68 16.46
N TRP A 3 4.02 22.79 15.78
CA TRP A 3 3.55 22.00 14.62
C TRP A 3 2.53 20.91 15.02
N THR A 4 2.06 20.89 16.26
CA THR A 4 1.18 19.86 16.82
C THR A 4 -0.30 20.04 16.49
N LYS A 5 -0.70 21.10 15.75
CA LYS A 5 -2.10 21.39 15.36
C LYS A 5 -2.38 21.31 13.85
N LEU A 6 -1.73 20.41 13.13
CA LEU A 6 -2.04 20.11 11.71
C LEU A 6 -2.52 18.66 11.48
N SER A 7 -3.02 17.99 12.53
CA SER A 7 -3.72 16.72 12.40
C SER A 7 -5.23 16.99 12.26
N ALA A 8 -5.65 17.54 11.12
CA ALA A 8 -7.06 17.82 10.86
C ALA A 8 -7.43 17.84 9.37
N SER A 9 -6.99 16.86 8.59
CA SER A 9 -7.79 16.36 7.46
C SER A 9 -7.26 14.98 7.03
N GLY A 10 -8.12 13.96 7.01
CA GLY A 10 -7.75 12.59 6.58
C GLY A 10 -7.33 12.47 5.11
N ALA A 11 -7.31 13.57 4.35
CA ALA A 11 -6.94 13.61 2.94
C ALA A 11 -5.49 14.07 2.73
N GLU A 12 -4.95 14.97 3.55
CA GLU A 12 -3.64 15.60 3.32
C GLU A 12 -2.45 14.68 3.61
N LEU A 13 -2.60 13.68 4.48
CA LEU A 13 -1.53 12.72 4.79
C LEU A 13 -1.41 11.57 3.77
N THR A 14 -2.33 11.48 2.81
CA THR A 14 -2.37 10.35 1.86
C THR A 14 -1.48 10.58 0.64
N SER A 15 -1.32 11.83 0.20
CA SER A 15 -0.60 12.18 -1.02
C SER A 15 0.92 11.95 -0.88
N TRP A 16 1.53 12.34 0.24
CA TRP A 16 2.96 12.14 0.47
C TRP A 16 3.31 10.65 0.54
N SER A 17 2.54 9.86 1.32
CA SER A 17 2.77 8.42 1.45
C SER A 17 2.55 7.68 0.14
N THR A 18 1.56 8.09 -0.66
CA THR A 18 1.31 7.53 -1.99
C THR A 18 2.43 7.89 -2.96
N SER A 19 2.86 9.16 -2.95
CA SER A 19 3.94 9.67 -3.80
C SER A 19 5.25 8.95 -3.51
N THR A 20 5.64 8.83 -2.23
CA THR A 20 6.87 8.11 -1.84
C THR A 20 6.81 6.64 -2.23
N LYS A 21 5.67 5.95 -2.04
CA LYS A 21 5.51 4.54 -2.45
C LYS A 21 5.58 4.37 -3.96
N GLY A 22 4.97 5.28 -4.73
CA GLY A 22 5.07 5.31 -6.19
C GLY A 22 6.48 5.61 -6.69
N ALA A 23 7.21 6.50 -6.01
CA ALA A 23 8.60 6.81 -6.33
C ALA A 23 9.51 5.58 -6.14
N ILE A 24 9.33 4.83 -5.05
CA ILE A 24 10.08 3.57 -4.81
C ILE A 24 9.78 2.53 -5.88
N GLU A 25 8.52 2.39 -6.30
CA GLU A 25 8.15 1.49 -7.40
C GLU A 25 8.85 1.88 -8.71
N SER A 26 8.84 3.16 -9.07
CA SER A 26 9.51 3.67 -10.26
C SER A 26 11.02 3.43 -10.22
N LEU A 27 11.67 3.78 -9.09
CA LEU A 27 13.09 3.55 -8.86
C LEU A 27 13.48 2.09 -9.03
N THR A 28 12.70 1.18 -8.45
CA THR A 28 12.94 -0.27 -8.53
C THR A 28 12.92 -0.75 -9.98
N ARG A 29 11.96 -0.26 -10.78
CA ARG A 29 11.83 -0.63 -12.20
C ARG A 29 13.01 -0.11 -13.02
N THR A 30 13.47 1.10 -12.77
CA THR A 30 14.64 1.67 -13.46
C THR A 30 15.90 0.88 -13.14
N LEU A 31 16.15 0.57 -11.86
CA LEU A 31 17.29 -0.25 -11.43
C LEU A 31 17.26 -1.66 -12.04
N ALA A 32 16.07 -2.28 -12.12
CA ALA A 32 15.91 -3.58 -12.77
C ALA A 32 16.35 -3.56 -14.25
N LEU A 33 16.08 -2.47 -14.97
CA LEU A 33 16.50 -2.31 -16.37
C LEU A 33 18.00 -2.04 -16.49
N GLU A 34 18.54 -1.16 -15.64
CA GLU A 34 19.97 -0.77 -15.65
C GLU A 34 20.90 -1.95 -15.38
N TYR A 35 20.51 -2.86 -14.48
CA TYR A 35 21.36 -3.98 -14.06
C TYR A 35 20.95 -5.33 -14.67
N ALA A 36 20.01 -5.34 -15.63
CA ALA A 36 19.57 -6.56 -16.30
C ALA A 36 20.73 -7.32 -16.96
N SER A 37 21.69 -6.61 -17.56
CA SER A 37 22.87 -7.20 -18.22
C SER A 37 23.86 -7.85 -17.23
N GLN A 38 23.78 -7.48 -15.94
CA GLN A 38 24.62 -7.99 -14.87
C GLN A 38 23.97 -9.16 -14.12
N GLY A 39 22.76 -9.58 -14.54
CA GLY A 39 22.01 -10.66 -13.88
C GLY A 39 21.49 -10.30 -12.48
N ILE A 40 21.41 -9.01 -12.14
CA ILE A 40 20.89 -8.54 -10.85
C ILE A 40 19.40 -8.23 -10.98
N ALA A 41 18.60 -8.79 -10.08
CA ALA A 41 17.17 -8.53 -10.01
C ALA A 41 16.84 -7.51 -8.91
N PHE A 42 15.95 -6.57 -9.23
CA PHE A 42 15.36 -5.64 -8.28
C PHE A 42 13.86 -5.92 -8.18
N ASN A 43 13.34 -6.06 -6.96
CA ASN A 43 11.93 -6.36 -6.69
C ASN A 43 11.34 -5.34 -5.72
N VAL A 44 10.09 -4.93 -5.95
CA VAL A 44 9.29 -4.18 -4.98
C VAL A 44 8.32 -5.14 -4.30
N ILE A 45 8.24 -5.06 -2.97
CA ILE A 45 7.37 -5.91 -2.17
C ILE A 45 6.20 -5.09 -1.62
N HIS A 46 5.00 -5.57 -1.85
CA HIS A 46 3.77 -5.01 -1.30
C HIS A 46 3.18 -5.96 -0.25
N PRO A 47 3.50 -5.76 1.04
CA PRO A 47 2.88 -6.54 2.10
C PRO A 47 1.43 -6.08 2.36
N PRO A 48 0.56 -6.96 2.89
CA PRO A 48 -0.76 -6.59 3.39
C PRO A 48 -0.63 -5.63 4.57
N LEU A 49 -1.77 -5.01 4.91
CA LEU A 49 -1.90 -4.33 6.19
C LEU A 49 -1.67 -5.35 7.32
N THR A 50 -0.57 -5.19 8.04
CA THR A 50 -0.07 -6.14 9.03
C THR A 50 -0.15 -5.54 10.42
N ARG A 51 -0.48 -6.36 11.43
CA ARG A 51 -0.64 -5.92 12.82
C ARG A 51 0.70 -5.58 13.46
N THR A 52 1.16 -4.34 13.24
CA THR A 52 2.42 -3.81 13.77
C THR A 52 2.16 -2.66 14.74
N PRO A 53 3.10 -2.30 15.63
CA PRO A 53 2.96 -1.12 16.48
C PRO A 53 2.70 0.17 15.69
N SER A 54 3.30 0.30 14.50
CA SER A 54 3.07 1.45 13.61
C SER A 54 1.65 1.50 13.04
N ALA A 55 0.95 0.35 12.95
CA ALA A 55 -0.40 0.26 12.44
C ALA A 55 -1.48 0.45 13.54
N ALA A 56 -1.10 0.44 14.81
CA ALA A 56 -2.03 0.55 15.94
C ALA A 56 -2.85 1.87 15.91
N GLY A 57 -2.31 2.93 15.30
CA GLY A 57 -2.96 4.23 15.18
C GLY A 57 -3.97 4.37 14.02
N PHE A 58 -4.18 3.33 13.20
CA PHE A 58 -5.02 3.43 12.01
C PHE A 58 -6.52 3.24 12.26
N GLY A 59 -6.94 2.86 13.47
CA GLY A 59 -8.36 2.62 13.78
C GLY A 59 -8.97 1.45 13.00
N ILE A 60 -8.14 0.59 12.41
CA ILE A 60 -8.56 -0.60 11.68
C ILE A 60 -8.64 -1.78 12.69
N PRO A 61 -9.75 -2.52 12.74
CA PRO A 61 -9.91 -3.71 13.57
C PRO A 61 -8.78 -4.75 13.36
N PRO A 62 -8.22 -5.35 14.43
CA PRO A 62 -7.14 -6.33 14.33
C PRO A 62 -7.48 -7.55 13.46
N GLU A 63 -8.75 -7.90 13.33
CA GLU A 63 -9.26 -9.03 12.52
C GLU A 63 -9.10 -8.77 11.02
N MET A 64 -9.00 -7.50 10.62
CA MET A 64 -8.75 -7.09 9.23
C MET A 64 -7.27 -6.87 8.94
N MET A 65 -6.38 -7.11 9.91
CA MET A 65 -4.94 -7.03 9.74
C MET A 65 -4.31 -8.43 9.68
N ALA A 66 -3.34 -8.61 8.79
CA ALA A 66 -2.57 -9.85 8.71
C ALA A 66 -1.68 -10.05 9.96
N ASP A 67 -1.51 -11.32 10.34
CA ASP A 67 -0.59 -11.72 11.40
C ASP A 67 0.87 -11.50 10.99
N PRO A 68 1.72 -10.84 11.80
CA PRO A 68 3.10 -10.54 11.44
C PRO A 68 3.98 -11.77 11.15
N GLU A 69 3.78 -12.87 11.87
CA GLU A 69 4.57 -14.09 11.67
C GLU A 69 4.22 -14.74 10.32
N SER A 70 2.94 -14.81 10.00
CA SER A 70 2.46 -15.31 8.71
C SER A 70 3.02 -14.49 7.54
N VAL A 71 3.05 -13.16 7.67
CA VAL A 71 3.61 -12.24 6.67
C VAL A 71 5.12 -12.46 6.55
N GLY A 72 5.84 -12.57 7.67
CA GLY A 72 7.29 -12.84 7.66
C GLY A 72 7.65 -14.14 6.95
N ARG A 73 6.92 -15.24 7.23
CA ARG A 73 7.09 -16.52 6.53
C ARG A 73 6.75 -16.39 5.04
N GLY A 74 5.69 -15.65 4.72
CA GLY A 74 5.32 -15.34 3.33
C GLY A 74 6.41 -14.58 2.57
N LEU A 75 7.05 -13.60 3.22
CA LEU A 75 8.17 -12.83 2.67
C LEU A 75 9.41 -13.70 2.44
N ALA A 76 9.72 -14.62 3.35
CA ALA A 76 10.84 -15.54 3.18
C ALA A 76 10.70 -16.41 1.92
N ASN A 77 9.47 -16.82 1.58
CA ASN A 77 9.17 -17.56 0.35
C ASN A 77 9.30 -16.73 -0.94
N LEU A 78 9.57 -15.43 -0.84
CA LEU A 78 9.83 -14.56 -1.98
C LEU A 78 11.31 -14.42 -2.31
N ILE A 79 12.20 -14.87 -1.41
CA ILE A 79 13.65 -14.81 -1.61
C ILE A 79 14.02 -15.64 -2.85
N GLY A 80 14.80 -15.04 -3.76
CA GLY A 80 15.24 -15.68 -5.01
C GLY A 80 14.26 -15.54 -6.19
N LYS A 81 13.06 -14.97 -5.98
CA LYS A 81 12.15 -14.64 -7.09
C LYS A 81 12.62 -13.39 -7.83
N THR A 82 12.47 -13.40 -9.15
CA THR A 82 12.93 -12.31 -10.03
C THR A 82 11.78 -11.46 -10.60
N ASN A 83 10.54 -11.73 -10.21
CA ASN A 83 9.39 -10.93 -10.64
C ASN A 83 9.49 -9.49 -10.07
N PRO A 84 9.24 -8.45 -10.89
CA PRO A 84 9.47 -7.06 -10.47
C PRO A 84 8.55 -6.60 -9.32
N VAL A 85 7.36 -7.18 -9.21
CA VAL A 85 6.39 -6.91 -8.14
C VAL A 85 6.09 -8.20 -7.41
N LEU A 86 6.30 -8.22 -6.09
CA LEU A 86 6.09 -9.37 -5.23
C LEU A 86 5.08 -9.04 -4.13
N THR A 87 4.25 -10.02 -3.78
CA THR A 87 3.26 -9.89 -2.72
C THR A 87 3.21 -11.18 -1.91
N VAL A 88 2.80 -11.09 -0.65
CA VAL A 88 2.58 -12.29 0.16
C VAL A 88 1.17 -12.84 -0.14
N GLY A 89 1.13 -13.97 -0.83
CA GLY A 89 -0.10 -14.70 -1.14
C GLY A 89 -0.74 -14.38 -2.49
N LEU A 90 -1.54 -15.34 -2.98
CA LEU A 90 -2.20 -15.28 -4.29
C LEU A 90 -3.31 -14.22 -4.34
N VAL A 91 -4.08 -14.09 -3.25
CA VAL A 91 -5.19 -13.12 -3.14
C VAL A 91 -4.68 -11.68 -3.19
N ASN A 92 -3.59 -11.38 -2.49
CA ASN A 92 -2.95 -10.05 -2.53
C ASN A 92 -2.39 -9.73 -3.92
N SER A 93 -1.88 -10.74 -4.64
CA SER A 93 -1.39 -10.58 -6.01
C SER A 93 -2.53 -10.19 -6.96
N ILE A 94 -3.70 -10.82 -6.83
CA ILE A 94 -4.91 -10.51 -7.62
C ILE A 94 -5.48 -9.14 -7.24
N GLN A 95 -5.48 -8.80 -5.96
CA GLN A 95 -5.92 -7.48 -5.49
C GLN A 95 -5.03 -6.36 -6.02
N LEU A 96 -3.70 -6.53 -5.98
CA LEU A 96 -2.78 -5.58 -6.58
C LEU A 96 -2.96 -5.51 -8.09
N TRP A 97 -3.04 -6.64 -8.78
CA TRP A 97 -3.30 -6.66 -10.22
C TRP A 97 -4.55 -5.85 -10.58
N THR A 98 -5.65 -6.05 -9.83
CA THR A 98 -6.89 -5.28 -9.98
C THR A 98 -6.66 -3.79 -9.71
N ALA A 99 -5.93 -3.42 -8.67
CA ALA A 99 -5.61 -2.03 -8.35
C ALA A 99 -4.74 -1.34 -9.42
N TYR A 100 -3.86 -2.08 -10.10
CA TYR A 100 -3.07 -1.58 -11.23
C TYR A 100 -3.94 -1.38 -12.48
N HIS A 101 -4.86 -2.30 -12.77
CA HIS A 101 -5.65 -2.27 -14.01
C HIS A 101 -6.91 -1.38 -13.90
N PHE A 102 -7.48 -1.22 -12.70
CA PHE A 102 -8.73 -0.46 -12.46
C PHE A 102 -8.51 0.78 -11.57
N ARG A 103 -7.32 1.38 -11.63
CA ARG A 103 -6.86 2.46 -10.73
C ARG A 103 -7.78 3.68 -10.67
N VAL A 104 -8.32 4.13 -11.81
CA VAL A 104 -9.15 5.34 -11.89
C VAL A 104 -10.57 5.09 -11.34
N GLN A 105 -11.15 3.93 -11.63
CA GLN A 105 -12.51 3.58 -11.21
C GLN A 105 -12.61 3.40 -9.69
N MET A 106 -11.60 2.74 -9.08
CA MET A 106 -11.55 2.58 -7.63
C MET A 106 -11.40 3.92 -6.88
N GLY A 107 -10.61 4.85 -7.43
CA GLY A 107 -10.47 6.19 -6.85
C GLY A 107 -11.78 6.99 -6.86
N GLN A 108 -12.51 6.94 -7.97
CA GLN A 108 -13.83 7.59 -8.08
C GLN A 108 -14.86 6.98 -7.12
N MET A 109 -14.88 5.65 -6.97
CA MET A 109 -15.77 4.97 -6.03
C MET A 109 -15.49 5.36 -4.57
N MET A 110 -14.21 5.39 -4.16
CA MET A 110 -13.83 5.78 -2.80
C MET A 110 -14.14 7.26 -2.52
N ALA A 111 -13.93 8.15 -3.51
CA ALA A 111 -14.33 9.54 -3.40
C ALA A 111 -15.85 9.70 -3.21
N MET A 112 -16.64 8.91 -3.94
CA MET A 112 -18.10 8.89 -3.84
C MET A 112 -18.57 8.39 -2.47
N LEU A 113 -17.98 7.30 -1.95
CA LEU A 113 -18.28 6.77 -0.62
C LEU A 113 -17.91 7.75 0.49
N ALA A 114 -16.74 8.40 0.38
CA ALA A 114 -16.31 9.43 1.33
C ALA A 114 -17.19 10.69 1.29
N HIS A 115 -17.73 11.06 0.12
CA HIS A 115 -18.69 12.15 -0.01
C HIS A 115 -20.05 11.78 0.63
N LYS A 116 -20.54 10.56 0.39
CA LYS A 116 -21.80 10.06 0.97
C LYS A 116 -21.73 9.94 2.50
N ALA A 117 -20.61 9.46 3.05
CA ALA A 117 -20.41 9.35 4.49
C ALA A 117 -20.41 10.72 5.20
N ARG A 118 -19.79 11.75 4.59
CA ARG A 118 -19.80 13.13 5.11
C ARG A 118 -21.19 13.75 5.09
N ASN A 119 -21.97 13.55 4.02
CA ASN A 119 -23.31 14.11 3.93
C ASN A 119 -24.30 13.49 4.94
N ASN A 120 -24.15 12.20 5.24
CA ASN A 120 -24.97 11.54 6.28
C ASN A 120 -24.64 12.03 7.70
N GLN A 121 -23.41 12.47 7.98
CA GLN A 121 -23.04 13.05 9.29
C GLN A 121 -23.56 14.47 9.48
N ASN A 122 -23.76 15.24 8.40
CA ASN A 122 -24.28 16.61 8.46
C ASN A 122 -25.82 16.68 8.47
N SER A 123 -26.51 15.54 8.38
CA SER A 123 -27.99 15.45 8.37
C SER A 123 -28.55 14.81 9.65
N GLN A 124 -27.72 14.61 10.67
CA GLN A 124 -28.07 14.25 12.05
C GLN A 124 -27.74 15.41 12.98
#